data_AF-X1E6M5-F1
#
_entry.id   AF-X1E6M5-F1
#
_cell.length_a   1.000
_cell.length_b   1.000
_cell.length_c   1.000
_cell.angle_alpha   90.00
_cell.angle_beta   90.00
_cell.angle_gamma   90.00
#
_symmetry.space_group_name_H-M   'P 1'
#
loop_
_entity.id
_entity.type
_entity.pdbx_description
1 polymer ?
#
loop_
_entity_poly.entity_id
_entity_poly.type
_entity_poly.pdbx_seq_one_letter_code
_entity_poly.pdbx_strand_id
1 'polypeptide(L)'
;IDNDRNKLPERVVFENGNQLESFYAKKYRTAMQREFEGEAFYEVYWKPLENKTSGKTMLYVSVDGIYNQININTLQMVSGKFVIDEKDLFYVTNTKDVIGVKNSISGSVSVDKGAVLLGDPDYDKDFDWQKMKQMTLPELPGTKVEVEKIETQLVNKAWEVT
;
A
#
# COMPACT_ATOMS: atom_id res chain seq x y z
N ILE A 1 -16.48 11.72 -17.48
CA ILE A 1 -15.31 10.96 -17.98
C ILE A 1 -15.43 11.01 -19.48
N ASP A 2 -14.53 11.76 -20.14
CA ASP A 2 -14.52 11.89 -21.59
C ASP A 2 -14.26 10.50 -22.19
N ASN A 3 -15.25 9.97 -22.90
CA ASN A 3 -15.27 8.58 -23.35
C ASN A 3 -14.68 8.48 -24.77
N ASP A 4 -13.53 9.12 -24.96
CA ASP A 4 -12.83 9.10 -26.25
C ASP A 4 -12.04 7.80 -26.40
N ARG A 5 -12.65 6.84 -27.11
CA ARG A 5 -12.08 5.52 -27.39
C ARG A 5 -10.82 5.58 -28.26
N ASN A 6 -10.50 6.73 -28.85
CA ASN A 6 -9.30 6.92 -29.67
C ASN A 6 -8.12 7.51 -28.88
N LYS A 7 -8.32 7.86 -27.60
CA LYS A 7 -7.23 8.40 -26.78
C LYS A 7 -6.25 7.28 -26.41
N LEU A 8 -5.05 7.36 -26.99
CA LEU A 8 -3.96 6.45 -26.69
C LEU A 8 -3.39 6.68 -25.28
N PRO A 9 -2.80 5.64 -24.65
CA PRO A 9 -2.08 5.79 -23.39
C PRO A 9 -0.96 6.82 -23.51
N GLU A 10 -0.84 7.68 -22.51
CA GLU A 10 0.25 8.66 -22.44
C GLU A 10 1.48 8.01 -21.79
N ARG A 11 2.65 8.14 -22.42
CA ARG A 11 3.92 7.61 -21.91
C ARG A 11 4.70 8.71 -21.21
N VAL A 12 5.17 8.44 -20.00
CA VAL A 12 6.17 9.25 -19.28
C VAL A 12 7.45 8.43 -19.20
N VAL A 13 8.58 9.01 -19.63
CA VAL A 13 9.88 8.33 -19.65
C VAL A 13 10.76 8.91 -18.54
N PHE A 14 11.38 8.02 -17.79
CA PHE A 14 12.41 8.38 -16.81
C PHE A 14 13.76 8.06 -17.42
N GLU A 15 14.49 9.09 -17.86
CA GLU A 15 15.79 8.93 -18.54
C GLU A 15 16.85 8.24 -17.66
N ASN A 16 16.72 8.34 -16.35
CA ASN A 16 17.67 7.83 -15.36
C ASN A 16 17.24 6.51 -14.69
N GLY A 17 16.53 5.64 -15.40
CA GLY A 17 16.01 4.37 -14.86
C GLY A 17 17.03 3.53 -14.08
N ASN A 18 18.24 3.34 -14.61
CA ASN A 18 19.30 2.59 -13.91
C ASN A 18 19.66 3.19 -12.54
N GLN A 19 19.62 4.51 -12.39
CA GLN A 19 19.89 5.18 -11.12
C GLN A 19 18.73 5.03 -10.14
N LEU A 20 17.49 5.01 -10.63
CA LEU A 20 16.30 4.75 -9.83
C LEU A 20 16.41 3.38 -9.15
N GLU A 21 16.75 2.34 -9.91
CA GLU A 21 16.81 0.98 -9.38
C GLU A 21 18.04 0.70 -8.49
N SER A 22 19.09 1.51 -8.60
CA SER A 22 20.35 1.30 -7.88
C SER A 22 20.54 2.31 -6.73
N PHE A 23 21.01 3.50 -7.07
CA PHE A 23 21.42 4.53 -6.12
C PHE A 23 20.23 5.03 -5.29
N TYR A 24 19.14 5.43 -5.95
CA TYR A 24 17.97 5.96 -5.25
C TYR A 24 17.21 4.89 -4.48
N ALA A 25 17.15 3.65 -4.99
CA ALA A 25 16.59 2.51 -4.26
C ALA A 25 17.31 2.27 -2.92
N LYS A 26 18.65 2.25 -2.95
CA LYS A 26 19.48 2.06 -1.74
C LYS A 26 19.31 3.21 -0.75
N LYS A 27 19.29 4.45 -1.25
CA LYS A 27 19.05 5.64 -0.43
C LYS A 27 17.68 5.60 0.22
N TYR A 28 16.63 5.30 -0.54
CA TYR A 28 15.26 5.18 -0.03
C TYR A 28 15.18 4.16 1.10
N ARG A 29 15.72 2.95 0.90
CA ARG A 29 15.76 1.91 1.93
C ARG A 29 16.47 2.38 3.20
N THR A 30 17.61 3.05 3.04
CA THR A 30 18.39 3.57 4.17
C THR A 30 17.63 4.67 4.92
N ALA A 31 16.97 5.57 4.19
CA ALA A 31 16.19 6.65 4.78
C ALA A 31 14.99 6.11 5.57
N MET A 32 14.25 5.14 5.03
CA MET A 32 13.12 4.52 5.74
C MET A 32 13.58 3.74 6.98
N GLN A 33 14.71 3.03 6.91
CA GLN A 33 15.25 2.28 8.05
C GLN A 33 15.80 3.17 9.17
N ARG A 34 16.28 4.36 8.83
CA ARG A 34 16.88 5.30 9.78
C ARG A 34 15.98 6.47 10.14
N GLU A 35 14.74 6.46 9.65
CA GLU A 35 13.77 7.55 9.82
C GLU A 35 14.34 8.91 9.39
N PHE A 36 15.14 8.91 8.31
CA PHE A 36 15.79 10.13 7.83
C PHE A 36 14.83 10.94 6.96
N GLU A 37 14.53 12.16 7.40
CA GLU A 37 13.69 13.11 6.67
C GLU A 37 14.51 13.94 5.65
N GLY A 38 13.83 14.54 4.67
CA GLY A 38 14.42 15.55 3.79
C GLY A 38 15.12 15.06 2.53
N GLU A 39 15.11 13.76 2.23
CA GLU A 39 15.53 13.25 0.92
C GLU A 39 14.42 13.47 -0.13
N ALA A 40 14.80 13.98 -1.30
CA ALA A 40 13.87 14.41 -2.35
C ALA A 40 13.31 13.24 -3.19
N PHE A 41 12.84 12.16 -2.55
CA PHE A 41 12.33 10.98 -3.25
C PHE A 41 11.08 11.28 -4.09
N TYR A 42 10.28 12.28 -3.70
CA TYR A 42 9.16 12.76 -4.52
C TYR A 42 9.62 13.31 -5.87
N GLU A 43 10.67 14.13 -5.89
CA GLU A 43 11.25 14.71 -7.11
C GLU A 43 11.71 13.62 -8.08
N VAL A 44 12.23 12.53 -7.52
CA VAL A 44 12.82 11.41 -8.27
C VAL A 44 11.74 10.44 -8.79
N TYR A 45 10.78 10.06 -7.96
CA TYR A 45 9.84 8.97 -8.27
C TYR A 45 8.43 9.43 -8.65
N TRP A 46 8.00 10.64 -8.29
CA TRP A 46 6.61 11.06 -8.50
C TRP A 46 6.45 12.32 -9.36
N LYS A 47 7.33 13.30 -9.20
CA LYS A 47 7.20 14.59 -9.90
C LYS A 47 7.07 14.48 -11.42
N PRO A 48 7.76 13.57 -12.14
CA PRO A 48 7.54 13.40 -13.58
C PRO A 48 6.10 12.98 -13.94
N LEU A 49 5.37 12.36 -13.01
CA LEU A 49 3.98 11.91 -13.17
C LEU A 49 2.96 12.97 -12.74
N GLU A 50 3.36 13.96 -11.93
CA GLU A 50 2.46 14.95 -11.32
C GLU A 50 1.61 15.68 -12.35
N ASN A 51 2.22 16.14 -13.46
CA ASN A 51 1.50 16.83 -14.53
C ASN A 51 0.39 15.96 -15.16
N LYS A 52 0.55 14.63 -15.12
CA LYS A 52 -0.43 13.68 -15.68
C LYS A 52 -1.48 13.28 -14.65
N THR A 53 -1.17 13.36 -13.37
CA THR A 53 -2.06 12.99 -12.25
C THR A 53 -2.70 14.21 -11.57
N SER A 54 -2.38 15.43 -12.01
CA SER A 54 -2.99 16.67 -11.53
C SER A 54 -4.52 16.65 -11.69
N GLY A 55 -5.22 17.14 -10.66
CA GLY A 55 -6.68 17.13 -10.56
C GLY A 55 -7.34 15.76 -10.38
N LYS A 56 -6.57 14.67 -10.37
CA LYS A 56 -7.06 13.30 -10.13
C LYS A 56 -6.71 12.89 -8.71
N THR A 57 -7.72 12.58 -7.89
CA THR A 57 -7.54 12.12 -6.50
C THR A 57 -7.39 10.61 -6.45
N MET A 58 -8.31 9.87 -7.08
CA MET A 58 -8.24 8.41 -7.17
C MET A 58 -7.35 7.96 -8.34
N LEU A 59 -6.35 7.13 -8.04
CA LEU A 59 -5.44 6.56 -9.03
C LEU A 59 -5.39 5.03 -8.88
N TYR A 60 -5.72 4.31 -9.95
CA TYR A 60 -5.46 2.87 -10.03
C TYR A 60 -4.06 2.66 -10.58
N VAL A 61 -3.21 1.97 -9.80
CA VAL A 61 -1.79 1.84 -10.10
C VAL A 61 -1.43 0.36 -10.23
N SER A 62 -0.91 -0.02 -11.39
CA SER A 62 -0.22 -1.29 -11.59
C SER A 62 1.27 -0.97 -11.64
N VAL A 63 2.00 -1.46 -10.64
CA VAL A 63 3.43 -1.16 -10.45
C VAL A 63 4.30 -2.32 -10.91
N ASP A 64 5.54 -2.00 -11.27
CA ASP A 64 6.58 -2.97 -11.59
C ASP A 64 7.96 -2.41 -11.19
N GLY A 65 8.99 -3.27 -11.18
CA GLY A 65 10.38 -2.90 -10.94
C GLY A 65 10.59 -2.17 -9.60
N ILE A 66 11.27 -1.02 -9.65
CA ILE A 66 11.56 -0.21 -8.46
C ILE A 66 10.31 0.23 -7.69
N TYR A 67 9.17 0.39 -8.36
CA TYR A 67 7.93 0.81 -7.71
C TYR A 67 7.34 -0.26 -6.78
N ASN A 68 7.79 -1.52 -6.87
CA ASN A 68 7.49 -2.56 -5.87
C ASN A 68 8.31 -2.42 -4.58
N GLN A 69 9.42 -1.68 -4.60
CA GLN A 69 10.34 -1.55 -3.47
C GLN A 69 10.20 -0.22 -2.72
N ILE A 70 9.37 0.70 -3.22
CA ILE A 70 9.14 2.00 -2.61
C ILE A 70 7.65 2.13 -2.25
N ASN A 71 7.37 2.90 -1.19
CA ASN A 71 6.01 3.26 -0.85
C ASN A 71 5.73 4.65 -1.42
N ILE A 72 4.90 4.72 -2.46
CA ILE A 72 4.57 6.00 -3.11
C ILE A 72 3.86 6.93 -2.10
N ASN A 73 3.06 6.37 -1.19
CA ASN A 73 2.31 7.14 -0.20
C ASN A 73 3.21 7.94 0.76
N THR A 74 4.45 7.48 0.99
CA THR A 74 5.40 8.14 1.92
C THR A 74 6.29 9.16 1.22
N LEU A 75 6.13 9.39 -0.07
CA LEU A 75 6.91 10.39 -0.80
C LEU A 75 6.46 11.79 -0.38
N GLN A 76 7.38 12.55 0.21
CA GLN A 76 7.11 13.89 0.71
C GLN A 76 7.36 14.96 -0.36
N MET A 77 6.37 15.81 -0.57
CA MET A 77 6.42 16.98 -1.44
C MET A 77 7.23 18.11 -0.80
N VAL A 78 7.64 19.09 -1.61
CA VAL A 78 8.31 20.32 -1.15
C VAL A 78 7.44 21.12 -0.15
N SER A 79 6.11 20.96 -0.22
CA SER A 79 5.17 21.55 0.73
C SER A 79 5.19 20.92 2.13
N GLY A 80 5.89 19.79 2.32
CA GLY A 80 5.91 19.01 3.55
C GLY A 80 4.79 17.96 3.64
N LYS A 81 3.79 18.01 2.75
CA LYS A 81 2.74 17.00 2.63
C LYS A 81 3.26 15.74 1.94
N PHE A 82 2.54 14.64 2.09
CA PHE A 82 2.83 13.36 1.44
C PHE A 82 1.88 13.08 0.30
N VAL A 83 2.26 12.20 -0.63
CA VAL A 83 1.38 11.80 -1.74
C VAL A 83 0.04 11.26 -1.24
N ILE A 84 0.04 10.52 -0.11
CA ILE A 84 -1.20 9.99 0.50
C ILE A 84 -2.17 11.08 0.96
N ASP A 85 -1.69 12.31 1.22
CA ASP A 85 -2.54 13.42 1.62
C ASP A 85 -3.34 14.01 0.44
N GLU A 86 -2.92 13.72 -0.80
CA GLU A 86 -3.52 14.28 -2.01
C GLU A 86 -4.08 13.23 -2.97
N LYS A 87 -3.65 11.97 -2.85
CA LYS A 87 -3.97 10.88 -3.77
C LYS A 87 -4.40 9.62 -3.03
N ASP A 88 -5.49 9.04 -3.50
CA ASP A 88 -5.94 7.70 -3.11
C ASP A 88 -5.38 6.69 -4.11
N LEU A 89 -4.32 5.97 -3.72
CA LEU A 89 -3.67 4.97 -4.57
C LEU A 89 -4.31 3.59 -4.37
N PHE A 90 -4.90 3.04 -5.43
CA PHE A 90 -5.47 1.70 -5.48
C PHE A 90 -4.56 0.79 -6.30
N TYR A 91 -3.85 -0.11 -5.63
CA TYR A 91 -2.97 -1.06 -6.30
C TYR A 91 -3.77 -2.15 -7.00
N VAL A 92 -3.50 -2.37 -8.28
CA VAL A 92 -4.11 -3.41 -9.11
C VAL A 92 -3.03 -4.22 -9.79
N THR A 93 -3.25 -5.53 -9.95
CA THR A 93 -2.26 -6.40 -10.58
C THR A 93 -2.07 -6.02 -12.05
N ASN A 94 -3.17 -5.73 -12.74
CA ASN A 94 -3.15 -5.28 -14.13
C ASN A 94 -4.37 -4.39 -14.46
N THR A 95 -4.37 -3.76 -15.64
CA THR A 95 -5.43 -2.83 -16.05
C THR A 95 -6.79 -3.47 -16.30
N LYS A 96 -6.88 -4.80 -16.53
CA LYS A 96 -8.17 -5.49 -16.69
C LYS A 96 -8.94 -5.57 -15.36
N ASP A 97 -8.23 -5.63 -14.24
CA ASP A 97 -8.82 -5.74 -12.91
C ASP A 97 -9.67 -4.50 -12.55
N VAL A 98 -9.32 -3.33 -13.11
CA VAL A 98 -10.05 -2.08 -12.92
C VAL A 98 -11.53 -2.20 -13.33
N ILE A 99 -11.82 -3.00 -14.37
CA ILE A 99 -13.20 -3.25 -14.81
C ILE A 99 -13.96 -4.05 -13.74
N GLY A 100 -13.31 -5.05 -13.13
CA GLY A 100 -13.87 -5.86 -12.05
C GLY A 100 -14.15 -5.04 -10.80
N VAL A 101 -13.24 -4.14 -10.42
CA VAL A 101 -13.39 -3.23 -9.27
C VAL A 101 -14.61 -2.31 -9.44
N LYS A 102 -14.84 -1.79 -10.65
CA LYS A 102 -16.03 -0.96 -10.91
C LYS A 102 -17.34 -1.73 -10.68
N ASN A 103 -17.36 -3.01 -11.07
CA ASN A 103 -18.54 -3.85 -10.94
C ASN A 103 -18.81 -4.26 -9.49
N SER A 104 -17.76 -4.48 -8.67
CA SER A 104 -17.91 -4.79 -7.24
C SER A 104 -18.34 -3.58 -6.41
N ILE A 105 -17.87 -2.36 -6.74
CA ILE A 105 -18.27 -1.12 -6.06
C ILE A 105 -19.72 -0.72 -6.38
N SER A 106 -20.24 -1.12 -7.55
CA SER A 106 -21.60 -0.77 -7.99
C SER A 106 -22.70 -1.64 -7.36
N GLY A 107 -22.33 -2.72 -6.67
CA GLY A 107 -23.27 -3.49 -5.85
C GLY A 107 -23.57 -2.75 -4.56
N SER A 108 -24.84 -2.65 -4.18
CA SER A 108 -25.21 -2.21 -2.83
C SER A 108 -24.48 -3.10 -1.83
N VAL A 109 -23.51 -2.57 -1.10
CA VAL A 109 -22.87 -3.27 0.01
C VAL A 109 -23.99 -3.58 1.00
N SER A 110 -24.45 -4.83 1.05
CA SER A 110 -25.28 -5.29 2.16
C SER A 110 -24.41 -5.12 3.41
N VAL A 111 -24.87 -4.27 4.32
CA VAL A 111 -24.19 -4.00 5.59
C VAL A 111 -24.48 -5.16 6.53
N ASP A 112 -24.12 -6.37 6.13
CA ASP A 112 -24.01 -7.47 7.08
C ASP A 112 -22.79 -7.14 7.92
N LYS A 113 -23.03 -6.76 9.18
CA LYS A 113 -22.01 -6.30 10.13
C LYS A 113 -21.18 -7.49 10.64
N GLY A 114 -20.59 -8.26 9.73
CA GLY A 114 -19.64 -9.32 10.03
C GLY A 114 -18.22 -8.78 10.05
N ALA A 115 -17.44 -9.15 11.05
CA ALA A 115 -16.01 -8.92 11.11
C ALA A 115 -15.29 -10.22 11.46
N VAL A 116 -14.11 -10.43 10.87
CA VAL A 116 -13.19 -11.50 11.27
C VAL A 116 -11.94 -10.83 11.83
N LEU A 117 -11.58 -11.16 13.07
CA LEU A 117 -10.37 -10.61 13.70
C LEU A 117 -9.34 -11.71 13.88
N LEU A 118 -8.12 -11.45 13.41
CA LEU A 118 -7.00 -12.39 13.50
C LEU A 118 -5.86 -11.70 14.24
N GLY A 119 -5.38 -12.31 15.32
CA GLY A 119 -4.25 -11.84 16.11
C GLY A 119 -3.68 -12.96 16.96
N ASP A 120 -2.48 -12.74 17.50
CA ASP A 120 -1.76 -13.72 18.30
C ASP A 120 -1.70 -15.13 17.67
N PRO A 121 -1.27 -15.26 16.41
CA PRO A 121 -1.19 -16.56 15.78
C PRO A 121 -0.15 -17.43 16.51
N ASP A 122 -0.52 -18.67 16.77
CA ASP A 122 0.38 -19.68 17.30
C ASP A 122 1.38 -20.10 16.20
N TYR A 123 2.57 -19.49 16.22
CA TYR A 123 3.64 -19.76 15.27
C TYR A 123 4.28 -21.14 15.47
N ASP A 124 4.10 -21.75 16.65
CA ASP A 124 4.72 -23.02 17.04
C ASP A 124 3.83 -24.22 16.68
N LYS A 125 2.57 -23.95 16.30
CA LYS A 125 1.59 -24.97 15.96
C LYS A 125 2.10 -25.89 14.84
N ASP A 126 2.27 -27.16 15.19
CA ASP A 126 2.75 -28.23 14.31
C ASP A 126 4.18 -28.00 13.75
N PHE A 127 4.95 -27.09 14.35
CA PHE A 127 6.29 -26.74 13.88
C PHE A 127 7.38 -27.06 14.93
N ASP A 128 8.33 -27.90 14.56
CA ASP A 128 9.47 -28.26 15.42
C ASP A 128 10.62 -27.26 15.23
N TRP A 129 10.63 -26.21 16.06
CA TRP A 129 11.70 -25.20 16.03
C TRP A 129 13.10 -25.76 16.28
N GLN A 130 13.24 -26.97 16.87
CA GLN A 130 14.55 -27.59 17.04
C GLN A 130 15.20 -27.95 15.69
N LYS A 131 14.41 -28.09 14.60
CA LYS A 131 14.90 -28.28 13.23
C LYS A 131 15.36 -26.99 12.55
N MET A 132 14.97 -25.82 13.09
CA MET A 132 15.29 -24.49 12.57
C MET A 132 16.21 -23.77 13.56
N LYS A 133 17.51 -24.10 13.54
CA LYS A 133 18.55 -23.56 14.45
C LYS A 133 18.75 -22.04 14.44
N GLN A 134 18.04 -21.26 13.61
CA GLN A 134 18.40 -19.85 13.35
C GLN A 134 17.28 -18.80 13.41
N MET A 135 16.00 -19.16 13.53
CA MET A 135 14.93 -18.16 13.66
C MET A 135 13.73 -18.72 14.44
N THR A 136 13.74 -18.54 15.76
CA THR A 136 12.52 -18.60 16.56
C THR A 136 11.75 -17.31 16.34
N LEU A 137 10.52 -17.38 15.84
CA LEU A 137 9.64 -16.22 15.76
C LEU A 137 9.14 -15.89 17.18
N PRO A 138 9.35 -14.66 17.68
CA PRO A 138 8.85 -14.30 18.99
C PRO A 138 7.32 -14.21 18.97
N GLU A 139 6.67 -14.66 20.04
CA GLU A 139 5.25 -14.41 20.27
C GLU A 139 4.98 -12.90 20.31
N LEU A 140 3.80 -12.50 19.83
CA LEU A 140 3.36 -11.10 19.76
C LEU A 140 2.11 -10.87 20.61
N PRO A 141 2.20 -11.01 21.95
CA PRO A 141 1.03 -10.96 22.85
C PRO A 141 0.31 -9.60 22.81
N GLY A 142 0.97 -8.54 22.35
CA GLY A 142 0.32 -7.24 22.12
C GLY A 142 -0.81 -7.32 21.09
N THR A 143 -0.64 -8.14 20.04
CA THR A 143 -1.67 -8.31 18.99
C THR A 143 -2.94 -8.97 19.53
N LYS A 144 -2.82 -9.85 20.53
CA LYS A 144 -3.96 -10.40 21.27
C LYS A 144 -4.78 -9.30 21.93
N VAL A 145 -4.10 -8.46 22.71
CA VAL A 145 -4.72 -7.37 23.45
C VAL A 145 -5.38 -6.36 22.50
N GLU A 146 -4.77 -6.12 21.34
CA GLU A 146 -5.35 -5.27 20.30
C GLU A 146 -6.63 -5.88 19.71
N VAL A 147 -6.62 -7.17 19.36
CA VAL A 147 -7.80 -7.87 18.83
C VAL A 147 -8.95 -7.88 19.84
N GLU A 148 -8.69 -8.24 21.11
CA GLU A 148 -9.72 -8.26 22.16
C GLU A 148 -10.35 -6.86 22.39
N LYS A 149 -9.55 -5.79 22.28
CA LYS A 149 -10.04 -4.41 22.36
C LYS A 149 -10.91 -4.05 21.16
N ILE A 150 -10.51 -4.43 19.95
CA ILE A 150 -11.27 -4.16 18.72
C ILE A 150 -12.59 -4.94 18.74
N GLU A 151 -12.55 -6.23 19.13
CA GLU A 151 -13.72 -7.08 19.30
C GLU A 151 -14.74 -6.42 20.22
N THR A 152 -14.30 -5.97 21.40
CA THR A 152 -15.16 -5.26 22.36
C THR A 152 -15.84 -4.05 21.74
N GLN A 153 -15.11 -3.24 20.96
CA GLN A 153 -15.67 -2.06 20.29
C GLN A 153 -16.67 -2.42 19.18
N LEU A 154 -16.42 -3.51 18.44
CA LEU A 154 -17.27 -3.97 17.35
C LEU A 154 -18.57 -4.60 17.87
N VAL A 155 -18.49 -5.46 18.88
CA VAL A 155 -19.66 -6.06 19.54
C VAL A 155 -20.55 -4.97 20.14
N ASN A 156 -19.98 -3.94 20.77
CA ASN A 156 -20.73 -2.77 21.27
C ASN A 156 -21.48 -2.00 20.17
N LYS A 157 -21.03 -2.09 18.91
CA LYS A 157 -21.67 -1.50 17.73
C LYS A 157 -22.59 -2.48 16.98
N ALA A 158 -22.91 -3.61 17.62
CA ALA A 158 -23.71 -4.70 17.10
C ALA A 158 -23.13 -5.33 15.81
N TRP A 159 -21.81 -5.53 15.79
CA TRP A 159 -21.15 -6.38 14.80
C TRP A 159 -21.07 -7.82 15.30
N GLU A 160 -21.25 -8.77 14.40
CA GLU A 160 -20.92 -10.19 14.60
C GLU A 160 -19.43 -10.37 14.34
N VAL A 161 -18.68 -10.75 15.37
CA VAL A 161 -17.23 -10.97 15.27
C VAL A 161 -16.95 -12.46 15.33
N THR A 162 -16.15 -12.96 14.38
CA THR A 162 -15.66 -14.35 14.31
C THR A 162 -14.16 -14.42 14.45
#